data_AF-A0A420VU72-F1
#
_entry.id   AF-A0A420VU72-F1
#
_cell.length_a   1.000
_cell.length_b   1.000
_cell.length_c   1.000
_cell.angle_alpha   90.00
_cell.angle_beta   90.00
_cell.angle_gamma   90.00
#
_symmetry.space_group_name_H-M   'P 1'
#
loop_
_entity.id
_entity.type
_entity.pdbx_description
1 polymer ?
#
loop_
_entity_poly.entity_id
_entity_poly.type
_entity_poly.pdbx_seq_one_letter_code
_entity_poly.pdbx_strand_id
1 'polypeptide(L)'
;MNVSELSKQMEINQNILKKYASGQCSEADRHLVEKWLNNDSWDSIAESTQVNEEVGSSMWNKITADATQNGKIKWRKIAAAAAAVILVIGFSIFYFSNPALDNHTFTNTSAENSKFFTEDYYDVQLSKNSMANIDLVNKKLAFSGDFIIKPKRDFELLDSHHNKLVFKAGREYFVSNSPDFGKIVAFQKSDLAFLPYNMQIKIREQFQSI
;
A
#
# COMPACT_ATOMS: atom_id res chain seq x y z
N MET A 1 -53.60 -69.68 6.64
CA MET A 1 -53.57 -68.21 6.83
C MET A 1 -52.15 -67.75 6.56
N ASN A 2 -51.98 -66.94 5.53
CA ASN A 2 -50.73 -66.40 5.01
C ASN A 2 -50.87 -64.88 5.04
N VAL A 3 -49.94 -64.13 5.63
CA VAL A 3 -49.47 -62.81 5.15
C VAL A 3 -48.13 -62.49 5.84
N SER A 4 -47.07 -62.48 5.04
CA SER A 4 -45.87 -61.64 5.11
C SER A 4 -45.83 -60.48 6.13
N GLU A 5 -45.12 -60.65 7.25
CA GLU A 5 -44.58 -59.56 8.08
C GLU A 5 -43.54 -60.18 9.02
N LEU A 6 -42.23 -60.08 8.80
CA LEU A 6 -41.42 -58.97 9.33
C LEU A 6 -39.95 -59.10 8.84
N SER A 7 -39.69 -59.41 7.57
CA SER A 7 -38.33 -59.21 7.00
C SER A 7 -38.22 -57.79 6.43
N LYS A 8 -38.26 -56.78 7.30
CA LYS A 8 -37.94 -55.41 6.88
C LYS A 8 -36.43 -55.23 7.01
N GLN A 9 -35.72 -55.42 5.90
CA GLN A 9 -34.31 -55.04 5.77
C GLN A 9 -34.17 -53.59 6.29
N MET A 10 -33.35 -53.40 7.32
CA MET A 10 -32.99 -52.09 7.88
C MET A 10 -32.01 -51.42 6.92
N GLU A 11 -32.49 -50.87 5.81
CA GLU A 11 -31.65 -50.24 4.79
C GLU A 11 -31.16 -48.85 5.26
N ILE A 12 -29.88 -48.77 5.61
CA ILE A 12 -29.18 -47.49 5.65
C ILE A 12 -28.99 -47.01 4.23
N ASN A 13 -29.48 -45.80 3.95
CA ASN A 13 -29.30 -45.14 2.67
C ASN A 13 -28.29 -43.98 2.79
N GLN A 14 -27.74 -43.57 1.65
CA GLN A 14 -26.76 -42.48 1.59
C GLN A 14 -27.31 -41.13 2.11
N ASN A 15 -28.62 -40.94 2.08
CA ASN A 15 -29.26 -39.71 2.55
C ASN A 15 -29.17 -39.59 4.08
N ILE A 16 -29.42 -40.69 4.80
CA ILE A 16 -29.32 -40.76 6.25
C ILE A 16 -27.86 -40.53 6.69
N LEU A 17 -26.89 -41.14 5.99
CA LEU A 17 -25.45 -40.96 6.29
C LEU A 17 -25.00 -39.49 6.10
N LYS A 18 -25.47 -38.82 5.05
CA LYS A 18 -25.18 -37.39 4.81
C LYS A 18 -25.79 -36.49 5.90
N LYS A 19 -27.01 -36.80 6.34
CA LYS A 19 -27.68 -36.07 7.43
C LYS A 19 -26.98 -36.29 8.77
N TYR A 20 -26.53 -37.50 9.04
CA TYR A 20 -25.74 -37.84 10.23
C TYR A 20 -24.41 -37.06 10.25
N ALA A 21 -23.67 -37.06 9.13
CA ALA A 21 -22.41 -36.32 9.01
C ALA A 21 -22.55 -34.80 9.16
N SER A 22 -23.73 -34.25 8.84
CA SER A 22 -24.03 -32.82 8.98
C SER A 22 -24.73 -32.45 10.28
N GLY A 23 -24.97 -33.40 11.19
CA GLY A 23 -25.65 -33.17 12.47
C GLY A 23 -27.15 -32.85 12.35
N GLN A 24 -27.76 -33.08 11.18
CA GLN A 24 -29.16 -32.78 10.86
C GLN A 24 -30.06 -34.02 10.89
N CYS A 25 -29.64 -35.10 11.54
CA CYS A 25 -30.44 -36.32 11.66
C CYS A 25 -31.41 -36.26 12.85
N SER A 26 -32.53 -36.98 12.76
CA SER A 26 -33.40 -37.19 13.91
C SER A 26 -32.75 -38.16 14.91
N GLU A 27 -33.17 -38.13 16.18
CA GLU A 27 -32.67 -39.05 17.23
C GLU A 27 -32.85 -40.53 16.84
N ALA A 28 -33.94 -40.86 16.15
CA ALA A 28 -34.19 -42.22 15.65
C ALA A 28 -33.20 -42.62 14.54
N ASP A 29 -32.89 -41.70 13.61
CA ASP A 29 -31.92 -41.93 12.53
C ASP A 29 -30.50 -42.06 13.10
N ARG A 30 -30.17 -41.28 14.12
CA ARG A 30 -28.85 -41.30 14.78
C ARG A 30 -28.55 -42.67 15.37
N HIS A 31 -29.47 -43.19 16.17
CA HIS A 31 -29.34 -44.51 16.78
C HIS A 31 -29.24 -45.63 15.74
N LEU A 32 -29.92 -45.48 14.60
CA LEU A 32 -29.87 -46.45 13.51
C LEU A 32 -28.48 -46.47 12.84
N VAL A 33 -27.87 -45.31 12.59
CA VAL A 33 -26.51 -45.21 12.04
C VAL A 33 -25.46 -45.72 13.02
N GLU A 34 -25.57 -45.35 14.30
CA GLU A 34 -24.65 -45.82 15.34
C GLU A 34 -24.70 -47.34 15.50
N LYS A 35 -25.91 -47.94 15.46
CA LYS A 35 -26.07 -49.39 15.53
C LYS A 35 -25.44 -50.11 14.33
N TRP A 36 -25.44 -49.51 13.16
CA TRP A 36 -24.77 -50.06 11.97
C TRP A 36 -23.26 -49.86 11.99
N LEU A 37 -22.77 -48.71 12.46
CA LEU A 37 -21.33 -48.46 12.64
C LEU A 37 -20.73 -49.41 13.68
N ASN A 38 -21.47 -49.70 14.75
CA ASN A 38 -21.04 -50.58 15.84
C ASN A 38 -21.36 -52.07 15.56
N ASN A 39 -21.91 -52.40 14.39
CA ASN A 39 -22.07 -53.79 14.01
C ASN A 39 -20.71 -54.32 13.53
N ASP A 40 -19.93 -54.86 14.46
CA ASP A 40 -18.58 -55.41 14.29
C ASP A 40 -18.54 -56.69 13.44
N SER A 41 -19.11 -56.68 12.23
CA SER A 41 -18.91 -57.76 11.25
C SER A 41 -17.69 -57.48 10.36
N TRP A 42 -16.65 -56.83 10.88
CA TRP A 42 -15.35 -56.73 10.21
C TRP A 42 -14.56 -58.06 10.27
N ASP A 43 -15.01 -59.02 11.08
CA ASP A 43 -14.42 -60.36 11.23
C ASP A 43 -14.57 -61.27 9.99
N SER A 44 -15.25 -60.83 8.92
CA SER A 44 -15.36 -61.61 7.68
C SER A 44 -14.37 -61.20 6.59
N ILE A 45 -13.33 -60.41 6.89
CA ILE A 45 -12.13 -60.38 6.05
C ILE A 45 -11.26 -61.59 6.42
N ALA A 46 -11.87 -62.78 6.41
CA ALA A 46 -11.14 -64.02 6.43
C ALA A 46 -10.38 -64.10 5.10
N GLU A 47 -9.06 -64.14 5.21
CA GLU A 47 -8.05 -64.36 4.17
C GLU A 47 -8.58 -65.21 3.00
N SER A 48 -9.19 -64.56 2.00
CA SER A 48 -9.61 -65.25 0.81
C SER A 48 -8.59 -64.99 -0.30
N THR A 49 -7.92 -66.09 -0.66
CA THR A 49 -7.18 -66.37 -1.89
C THR A 49 -5.84 -65.65 -2.07
N GLN A 50 -4.79 -66.46 -2.26
CA GLN A 50 -3.50 -66.08 -2.81
C GLN A 50 -3.70 -65.07 -3.95
N VAL A 51 -3.45 -63.80 -3.66
CA VAL A 51 -3.38 -62.77 -4.69
C VAL A 51 -2.09 -63.05 -5.44
N ASN A 52 -2.23 -63.44 -6.71
CA ASN A 52 -1.10 -63.65 -7.59
C ASN A 52 -0.30 -62.34 -7.65
N GLU A 53 0.98 -62.39 -7.28
CA GLU A 53 1.86 -61.22 -7.06
C GLU A 53 1.94 -60.33 -8.31
N GLU A 54 1.73 -60.92 -9.49
CA GLU A 54 1.62 -60.24 -10.78
C GLU A 54 0.43 -59.27 -10.89
N VAL A 55 -0.70 -59.59 -10.26
CA VAL A 55 -1.89 -58.71 -10.28
C VAL A 55 -1.63 -57.48 -9.40
N GLY A 56 -1.02 -57.69 -8.23
CA GLY A 56 -0.60 -56.60 -7.34
C GLY A 56 0.41 -55.68 -8.02
N SER A 57 1.44 -56.25 -8.66
CA SER A 57 2.44 -55.45 -9.37
C SER A 57 1.83 -54.69 -10.56
N SER A 58 0.88 -55.28 -11.29
CA SER A 58 0.19 -54.62 -12.39
C SER A 58 -0.68 -53.43 -11.95
N MET A 59 -1.33 -53.55 -10.78
CA MET A 59 -2.10 -52.46 -10.18
C MET A 59 -1.19 -51.35 -9.67
N TRP A 60 -0.12 -51.72 -8.94
CA TRP A 60 0.86 -50.75 -8.45
C TRP A 60 1.58 -50.02 -9.59
N ASN A 61 1.89 -50.70 -10.70
CA ASN A 61 2.49 -50.07 -11.88
C ASN A 61 1.56 -49.09 -12.59
N LYS A 62 0.24 -49.32 -12.58
CA LYS A 62 -0.72 -48.33 -13.09
C LYS A 62 -0.78 -47.08 -12.19
N ILE A 63 -0.75 -47.26 -10.87
CA ILE A 63 -0.76 -46.15 -9.92
C ILE A 63 0.51 -45.31 -10.03
N THR A 64 1.69 -45.93 -10.19
CA THR A 64 2.95 -45.20 -10.35
C THR A 64 3.09 -44.55 -11.73
N ALA A 65 2.52 -45.15 -12.78
CA ALA A 65 2.45 -44.55 -14.11
C ALA A 65 1.54 -43.30 -14.13
N ASP A 66 0.40 -43.34 -13.46
CA ASP A 66 -0.51 -42.18 -13.35
C ASP A 66 0.04 -41.08 -12.42
N ALA A 67 0.77 -41.47 -11.35
CA ALA A 67 1.42 -40.52 -10.44
C ALA A 67 2.58 -39.75 -11.11
N THR A 68 3.24 -40.34 -12.10
CA THR A 68 4.34 -39.69 -12.84
C THR A 68 3.88 -38.86 -14.04
N GLN A 69 2.64 -39.05 -14.51
CA GLN A 69 2.07 -38.23 -15.59
C GLN A 69 1.59 -36.85 -15.13
N ASN A 70 1.23 -36.70 -13.86
CA ASN A 70 0.75 -35.43 -13.31
C ASN A 70 1.80 -34.75 -12.44
N GLY A 71 2.50 -33.77 -13.01
CA GLY A 71 3.21 -32.81 -12.17
C GLY A 71 4.54 -32.27 -12.69
N LYS A 72 4.70 -32.07 -14.00
CA LYS A 72 5.66 -31.03 -14.45
C LYS A 72 5.07 -29.66 -14.09
N ILE A 73 5.09 -29.33 -12.80
CA ILE A 73 4.82 -27.98 -12.32
C ILE A 73 5.80 -27.09 -13.08
N LYS A 74 5.24 -26.26 -13.97
CA LYS A 74 6.02 -25.37 -14.81
C LYS A 74 6.60 -24.30 -13.87
N TRP A 75 7.74 -24.58 -13.24
CA TRP A 75 8.47 -23.64 -12.38
C TRP A 75 8.67 -22.28 -13.07
N ARG A 76 8.79 -22.28 -14.41
CA ARG A 76 8.77 -21.06 -15.23
C ARG A 76 7.50 -20.22 -15.11
N LYS A 77 6.31 -20.83 -14.99
CA LYS A 77 5.04 -20.11 -14.78
C LYS A 77 4.91 -19.57 -13.37
N ILE A 78 5.41 -20.29 -12.36
CA ILE A 78 5.43 -19.83 -10.96
C ILE A 78 6.43 -18.68 -10.80
N ALA A 79 7.62 -18.81 -11.38
CA ALA A 79 8.63 -17.76 -11.37
C ALA A 79 8.16 -16.48 -12.10
N ALA A 80 7.48 -16.63 -13.24
CA ALA A 80 6.90 -15.49 -13.95
C ALA A 80 5.79 -14.79 -13.15
N ALA A 81 4.93 -15.56 -12.46
CA ALA A 81 3.89 -15.00 -11.61
C ALA A 81 4.48 -14.26 -10.39
N ALA A 82 5.50 -14.81 -9.75
CA ALA A 82 6.19 -14.16 -8.62
C ALA A 82 6.88 -12.86 -9.05
N ALA A 83 7.55 -12.85 -10.20
CA ALA A 83 8.20 -11.64 -10.73
C ALA A 83 7.18 -10.53 -11.06
N ALA A 84 6.01 -10.88 -11.61
CA ALA A 84 4.95 -9.91 -11.88
C ALA A 84 4.39 -9.29 -10.58
N VAL A 85 4.20 -10.10 -9.53
CA VAL A 85 3.73 -9.61 -8.23
C VAL A 85 4.77 -8.67 -7.58
N ILE A 86 6.06 -9.02 -7.63
CA ILE A 86 7.13 -8.16 -7.11
C ILE A 86 7.21 -6.84 -7.91
N LEU A 87 7.04 -6.88 -9.22
CA LEU A 87 7.00 -5.66 -10.05
C LEU A 87 5.81 -4.77 -9.69
N VAL A 88 4.61 -5.33 -9.53
CA VAL A 88 3.41 -4.55 -9.18
C VAL A 88 3.55 -3.95 -7.78
N ILE A 89 4.01 -4.72 -6.80
CA ILE A 89 4.22 -4.22 -5.43
C ILE A 89 5.34 -3.18 -5.40
N GLY A 90 6.46 -3.44 -6.07
CA GLY A 90 7.58 -2.51 -6.18
C GLY A 90 7.20 -1.20 -6.86
N PHE A 91 6.48 -1.26 -7.98
CA PHE A 91 5.95 -0.06 -8.65
C PHE A 91 4.93 0.68 -7.78
N SER A 92 4.09 -0.04 -7.05
CA SER A 92 3.11 0.58 -6.15
C SER A 92 3.82 1.33 -5.02
N ILE A 93 4.81 0.73 -4.36
CA ILE A 93 5.56 1.39 -3.28
C ILE A 93 6.34 2.60 -3.81
N PHE A 94 6.91 2.51 -5.01
CA PHE A 94 7.60 3.64 -5.65
C PHE A 94 6.64 4.78 -6.00
N TYR A 95 5.45 4.47 -6.53
CA TYR A 95 4.47 5.48 -6.93
C TYR A 95 3.71 6.08 -5.73
N PHE A 96 3.48 5.30 -4.68
CA PHE A 96 2.78 5.73 -3.46
C PHE A 96 3.72 6.22 -2.35
N SER A 97 5.03 6.20 -2.56
CA SER A 97 5.96 6.98 -1.73
C SER A 97 5.69 8.46 -1.96
N ASN A 98 4.73 8.99 -1.22
CA ASN A 98 4.56 10.43 -1.09
C ASN A 98 5.85 10.95 -0.47
N PRO A 99 6.54 11.87 -1.15
CA PRO A 99 7.77 12.38 -0.63
C PRO A 99 7.37 13.13 0.65
N ALA A 100 7.93 12.71 1.78
CA ALA A 100 7.53 13.18 3.11
C ALA A 100 7.60 14.70 3.10
N LEU A 101 6.46 15.37 3.32
CA LEU A 101 6.44 16.82 3.42
C LEU A 101 7.30 17.22 4.61
N ASP A 102 8.23 18.14 4.39
CA ASP A 102 9.24 18.50 5.38
C ASP A 102 8.87 19.79 6.14
N ASN A 103 9.41 19.91 7.35
CA ASN A 103 9.42 21.13 8.15
C ASN A 103 10.87 21.55 8.36
N HIS A 104 11.26 22.64 7.70
CA HIS A 104 12.60 23.18 7.82
C HIS A 104 12.59 24.62 8.28
N THR A 105 13.55 24.92 9.17
CA THR A 105 13.85 26.29 9.59
C THR A 105 15.21 26.70 9.05
N PHE A 106 15.21 27.73 8.24
CA PHE A 106 16.38 28.35 7.65
C PHE A 106 16.69 29.65 8.38
N THR A 107 17.95 29.86 8.71
CA THR A 107 18.43 31.09 9.37
C THR A 107 19.66 31.62 8.67
N ASN A 108 19.65 32.91 8.40
CA ASN A 108 20.82 33.67 7.96
C ASN A 108 21.11 34.79 8.97
N THR A 109 22.13 34.58 9.79
CA THR A 109 22.64 35.57 10.75
C THR A 109 23.76 36.43 10.18
N SER A 110 24.06 36.31 8.87
CA SER A 110 25.07 37.11 8.19
C SER A 110 24.59 38.56 8.06
N ALA A 111 25.48 39.51 8.34
CA ALA A 111 25.21 40.93 8.20
C ALA A 111 25.36 41.44 6.76
N GLU A 112 26.10 40.71 5.92
CA GLU A 112 26.53 41.20 4.60
C GLU A 112 26.01 40.36 3.44
N ASN A 113 25.87 39.05 3.63
CA ASN A 113 25.66 38.13 2.52
C ASN A 113 24.32 37.41 2.61
N SER A 114 23.66 37.24 1.46
CA SER A 114 22.54 36.30 1.32
C SER A 114 23.04 34.86 1.43
N LYS A 115 22.18 33.95 1.92
CA LYS A 115 22.50 32.53 2.04
C LYS A 115 21.50 31.69 1.26
N PHE A 116 22.02 30.80 0.43
CA PHE A 116 21.23 29.89 -0.40
C PHE A 116 21.15 28.51 0.23
N PHE A 117 19.97 27.91 0.18
CA PHE A 117 19.64 26.58 0.69
C PHE A 117 18.89 25.81 -0.39
N THR A 118 19.27 24.56 -0.60
CA THR A 118 18.68 23.67 -1.60
C THR A 118 17.97 22.55 -0.87
N GLU A 119 16.66 22.42 -1.05
CA GLU A 119 15.87 21.31 -0.49
C GLU A 119 15.16 20.53 -1.60
N ASP A 120 14.63 19.35 -1.28
CA ASP A 120 14.00 18.48 -2.28
C ASP A 120 12.79 19.12 -2.97
N TYR A 121 12.01 19.96 -2.26
CA TYR A 121 10.77 20.54 -2.78
C TYR A 121 10.85 22.00 -3.18
N TYR A 122 11.90 22.70 -2.74
CA TYR A 122 12.06 24.13 -2.98
C TYR A 122 13.51 24.54 -2.73
N ASP A 123 13.93 25.62 -3.37
CA ASP A 123 15.18 26.30 -3.01
C ASP A 123 14.84 27.61 -2.29
N VAL A 124 15.63 27.99 -1.30
CA VAL A 124 15.43 29.22 -0.52
C VAL A 124 16.70 30.05 -0.53
N GLN A 125 16.56 31.34 -0.81
CA GLN A 125 17.61 32.33 -0.62
C GLN A 125 17.16 33.33 0.45
N LEU A 126 17.88 33.39 1.56
CA LEU A 126 17.62 34.29 2.69
C LEU A 126 18.48 35.54 2.57
N SER A 127 17.89 36.72 2.74
CA SER A 127 18.64 37.99 2.85
C SER A 127 19.44 38.05 4.17
N LYS A 128 20.19 39.13 4.40
CA LYS A 128 20.89 39.35 5.67
C LYS A 128 19.93 39.36 6.86
N ASN A 129 20.35 38.82 8.00
CA ASN A 129 19.58 38.81 9.25
C ASN A 129 18.13 38.31 9.10
N SER A 130 17.91 37.27 8.29
CA SER A 130 16.58 36.74 7.99
C SER A 130 16.42 35.29 8.43
N MET A 131 15.17 34.89 8.64
CA MET A 131 14.77 33.53 9.01
C MET A 131 13.51 33.16 8.25
N ALA A 132 13.42 31.93 7.78
CA ALA A 132 12.21 31.36 7.21
C ALA A 132 11.99 29.95 7.77
N ASN A 133 10.80 29.71 8.31
CA ASN A 133 10.30 28.40 8.68
C ASN A 133 9.19 28.04 7.69
N ILE A 134 9.43 26.96 6.94
CA ILE A 134 8.52 26.43 5.94
C ILE A 134 8.11 25.04 6.40
N ASP A 135 6.86 24.94 6.84
CA ASP A 135 6.23 23.70 7.27
C ASP A 135 5.21 23.27 6.22
N LEU A 136 5.64 22.37 5.33
CA LEU A 136 4.78 21.84 4.28
C LEU A 136 3.70 20.90 4.83
N VAL A 137 3.91 20.28 6.01
CA VAL A 137 2.97 19.34 6.64
C VAL A 137 1.76 20.10 7.19
N ASN A 138 2.02 21.12 8.00
CA ASN A 138 0.98 21.97 8.59
C ASN A 138 0.56 23.12 7.68
N LYS A 139 1.19 23.25 6.50
CA LYS A 139 1.00 24.34 5.54
C LYS A 139 1.22 25.71 6.18
N LYS A 140 2.25 25.84 7.00
CA LYS A 140 2.57 27.09 7.71
C LYS A 140 3.85 27.71 7.18
N LEU A 141 3.83 29.03 7.09
CA LEU A 141 4.99 29.86 6.77
C LEU A 141 5.17 30.90 7.88
N ALA A 142 6.28 30.82 8.60
CA ALA A 142 6.68 31.83 9.57
C ALA A 142 8.06 32.37 9.16
N PHE A 143 8.23 33.69 9.10
CA PHE A 143 9.48 34.26 8.63
C PHE A 143 9.72 35.65 9.20
N SER A 144 10.98 36.07 9.15
CA SER A 144 11.45 37.39 9.53
C SER A 144 12.46 37.88 8.51
N GLY A 145 12.25 39.07 7.96
CA GLY A 145 13.08 39.64 6.90
C GLY A 145 12.60 39.23 5.51
N ASP A 146 13.55 39.17 4.58
CA ASP A 146 13.28 39.00 3.15
C ASP A 146 13.89 37.69 2.65
N PHE A 147 13.16 36.96 1.80
CA PHE A 147 13.68 35.76 1.17
C PHE A 147 13.08 35.54 -0.20
N ILE A 148 13.81 34.79 -1.03
CA ILE A 148 13.34 34.26 -2.29
C ILE A 148 13.10 32.77 -2.12
N ILE A 149 11.98 32.27 -2.63
CA ILE A 149 11.68 30.84 -2.70
C ILE A 149 11.41 30.43 -4.14
N LYS A 150 11.99 29.29 -4.53
CA LYS A 150 11.80 28.65 -5.83
C LYS A 150 11.20 27.26 -5.64
N PRO A 151 9.88 27.09 -5.77
CA PRO A 151 9.22 25.80 -5.63
C PRO A 151 9.61 24.84 -6.76
N LYS A 152 9.92 23.59 -6.42
CA LYS A 152 10.11 22.49 -7.38
C LYS A 152 8.80 21.75 -7.66
N ARG A 153 7.78 21.97 -6.83
CA ARG A 153 6.40 21.49 -7.00
C ARG A 153 5.39 22.55 -6.56
N ASP A 154 4.14 22.36 -6.94
CA ASP A 154 3.04 23.21 -6.47
C ASP A 154 2.74 22.92 -4.99
N PHE A 155 2.61 23.98 -4.19
CA PHE A 155 2.14 23.89 -2.80
C PHE A 155 1.51 25.21 -2.35
N GLU A 156 0.86 25.16 -1.20
CA GLU A 156 0.19 26.32 -0.60
C GLU A 156 0.60 26.42 0.86
N LEU A 157 0.90 27.63 1.31
CA LEU A 157 1.24 27.92 2.70
C LEU A 157 0.32 29.00 3.26
N LEU A 158 0.12 28.96 4.56
CA LEU A 158 -0.59 29.96 5.35
C LEU A 158 0.43 30.75 6.15
N ASP A 159 0.36 32.07 6.08
CA ASP A 159 1.16 32.92 6.95
C ASP A 159 0.61 32.97 8.39
N SER A 160 1.29 33.69 9.28
CA SER A 160 0.87 33.91 10.66
C SER A 160 -0.51 34.59 10.81
N HIS A 161 -1.03 35.21 9.75
CA HIS A 161 -2.34 35.86 9.69
C HIS A 161 -3.39 35.01 8.95
N HIS A 162 -3.09 33.75 8.62
CA HIS A 162 -3.91 32.84 7.83
C HIS A 162 -4.19 33.30 6.39
N ASN A 163 -3.36 34.18 5.83
CA ASN A 163 -3.40 34.50 4.41
C ASN A 163 -2.84 33.33 3.61
N LYS A 164 -3.55 32.94 2.57
CA LYS A 164 -3.18 31.85 1.68
C LYS A 164 -2.20 32.34 0.61
N LEU A 165 -1.02 31.74 0.59
CA LEU A 165 0.03 31.97 -0.40
C LEU A 165 0.16 30.74 -1.29
N VAL A 166 0.01 30.92 -2.60
CA VAL A 166 0.07 29.83 -3.58
C VAL A 166 1.40 29.88 -4.32
N PHE A 167 2.16 28.79 -4.20
CA PHE A 167 3.48 28.65 -4.79
C PHE A 167 3.42 27.62 -5.91
N LYS A 168 3.72 28.09 -7.13
CA LYS A 168 3.76 27.25 -8.33
C LYS A 168 5.17 26.79 -8.68
N ALA A 169 5.28 25.54 -9.10
CA ALA A 169 6.53 24.91 -9.52
C ALA A 169 7.25 25.73 -10.59
N GLY A 170 8.58 25.84 -10.47
CA GLY A 170 9.45 26.51 -11.42
C GLY A 170 9.41 28.04 -11.40
N ARG A 171 8.55 28.65 -10.57
CA ARG A 171 8.48 30.11 -10.42
C ARG A 171 9.34 30.59 -9.26
N GLU A 172 9.84 31.81 -9.32
CA GLU A 172 10.58 32.43 -8.23
C GLU A 172 9.69 33.46 -7.55
N TYR A 173 9.59 33.38 -6.23
CA TYR A 173 8.77 34.28 -5.43
C TYR A 173 9.66 35.04 -4.45
N PHE A 174 9.53 36.37 -4.43
CA PHE A 174 10.07 37.21 -3.38
C PHE A 174 9.03 37.35 -2.28
N VAL A 175 9.43 37.12 -1.03
CA VAL A 175 8.57 37.21 0.15
C VAL A 175 9.23 38.12 1.18
N SER A 176 8.48 39.11 1.65
CA SER A 176 8.96 40.11 2.60
C SER A 176 7.92 40.44 3.66
N ASN A 177 8.38 40.67 4.89
CA ASN A 177 7.60 41.26 5.97
C ASN A 177 8.14 42.62 6.40
N SER A 178 9.06 43.20 5.61
CA SER A 178 9.62 44.52 5.88
C SER A 178 8.52 45.59 5.72
N PRO A 179 8.47 46.60 6.61
CA PRO A 179 7.52 47.70 6.52
C PRO A 179 7.62 48.47 5.19
N ASP A 180 8.76 48.38 4.51
CA ASP A 180 9.01 48.97 3.20
C ASP A 180 8.14 48.38 2.07
N PHE A 181 7.72 47.12 2.20
CA PHE A 181 6.94 46.41 1.19
C PHE A 181 5.49 46.18 1.64
N GLY A 182 5.15 46.50 2.90
CA GLY A 182 3.81 46.30 3.46
C GLY A 182 3.60 44.89 4.01
N LYS A 183 2.34 44.52 4.31
CA LYS A 183 2.00 43.24 4.93
C LYS A 183 2.17 42.10 3.93
N ILE A 184 3.17 41.25 4.18
CA ILE A 184 3.44 39.94 3.56
C ILE A 184 3.11 39.94 2.08
N VAL A 185 4.09 40.34 1.28
CA VAL A 185 3.90 40.41 -0.17
C VAL A 185 4.76 39.36 -0.85
N ALA A 186 4.10 38.35 -1.40
CA ALA A 186 4.70 37.35 -2.25
C ALA A 186 4.52 37.80 -3.71
N PHE A 187 5.62 38.13 -4.38
CA PHE A 187 5.60 38.52 -5.80
C PHE A 187 6.32 37.47 -6.63
N GLN A 188 5.74 37.08 -7.75
CA GLN A 188 6.48 36.34 -8.75
C GLN A 188 7.56 37.24 -9.37
N LYS A 189 8.73 36.68 -9.71
CA LYS A 189 9.83 37.42 -10.34
C LYS A 189 9.43 38.19 -11.61
N SER A 190 8.52 37.63 -12.43
CA SER A 190 7.96 38.33 -13.60
C SER A 190 7.22 39.61 -13.24
N ASP A 191 6.67 39.66 -12.03
CA ASP A 191 5.81 40.75 -11.59
C ASP A 191 6.62 41.85 -10.90
N LEU A 192 7.90 41.59 -10.60
CA LEU A 192 8.84 42.58 -10.08
C LEU A 192 8.98 43.78 -11.00
N ALA A 193 8.81 43.60 -12.32
CA ALA A 193 8.86 44.68 -13.30
C ALA A 193 7.73 45.71 -13.11
N PHE A 194 6.61 45.29 -12.49
CA PHE A 194 5.47 46.16 -12.20
C PHE A 194 5.55 46.81 -10.81
N LEU A 195 6.58 46.47 -10.01
CA LEU A 195 6.78 47.12 -8.71
C LEU A 195 7.27 48.56 -8.87
N PRO A 196 6.93 49.46 -7.93
CA PRO A 196 7.56 50.76 -7.82
C PRO A 196 9.09 50.67 -7.86
N TYR A 197 9.74 51.62 -8.53
CA TYR A 197 11.19 51.58 -8.79
C TYR A 197 12.05 51.46 -7.53
N ASN A 198 11.63 52.12 -6.44
CA ASN A 198 12.28 52.05 -5.13
C ASN A 198 12.26 50.64 -4.52
N MET A 199 11.21 49.85 -4.77
CA MET A 199 11.10 48.45 -4.34
C MET A 199 12.04 47.56 -5.16
N GLN A 200 12.14 47.78 -6.47
CA GLN A 200 13.04 47.00 -7.34
C GLN A 200 14.51 47.17 -6.96
N ILE A 201 14.94 48.41 -6.66
CA ILE A 201 16.30 48.67 -6.14
C ILE A 201 16.51 47.94 -4.82
N LYS A 202 15.53 48.05 -3.90
CA LYS A 202 15.38 47.29 -2.64
C LYS A 202 15.88 45.84 -2.78
N ILE A 203 15.18 45.14 -3.66
CA ILE A 203 15.35 43.71 -3.86
C ILE A 203 16.73 43.40 -4.48
N ARG A 204 17.17 44.19 -5.45
CA ARG A 204 18.47 43.98 -6.12
C ARG A 204 19.66 44.16 -5.18
N GLU A 205 19.59 45.11 -4.24
CA GLU A 205 20.64 45.32 -3.25
C GLU A 205 20.76 44.16 -2.26
N GLN A 206 19.62 43.56 -1.87
CA GLN A 206 19.57 42.48 -0.89
C GLN A 206 19.96 41.12 -1.46
N PHE A 207 19.69 40.90 -2.74
CA PHE A 207 19.97 39.66 -3.45
C PHE A 207 20.91 40.00 -4.61
N GLN A 208 22.20 40.12 -4.30
CA GLN A 208 23.23 40.31 -5.32
C GLN A 208 23.12 39.14 -6.34
N SER A 209 22.80 39.50 -7.59
CA SER A 209 22.34 38.66 -8.71
C SER A 209 20.82 38.60 -8.89
N ILE A 210 20.27 39.62 -9.53
CA ILE A 210 19.16 39.49 -10.49
C ILE A 210 19.65 40.00 -11.82
#